data_AF-A0A081BBH4-F1
#
_entry.id   AF-A0A081BBH4-F1
#
_cell.length_a   1.000
_cell.length_b   1.000
_cell.length_c   1.000
_cell.angle_alpha   90.00
_cell.angle_beta   90.00
_cell.angle_gamma   90.00
#
_symmetry.space_group_name_H-M   'P 1'
#
loop_
_entity.id
_entity.type
_entity.pdbx_description
1 polymer ?
#
loop_
_entity_poly.entity_id
_entity_poly.type
_entity_poly.pdbx_seq_one_letter_code
_entity_poly.pdbx_strand_id
1 'polypeptide(L)'
;MIVPGSVNPSAAYAADHSSRKTAPPLKPSRSVLALGLGAALMGLAACAPDEPQDTRSPEEIAEDARARLPDDPVLAEKYARSCKTCHGDPMNGAPLSGDIKAWAKRLEWRGRDGLLQSTLNGFGAMPPLGLCPDCSVEEFEKLIAFLANQPQPEGAP
;
A
#
# COMPACT_ATOMS: atom_id res chain seq x y z
N MET A 1 -43.99 13.51 -39.88
CA MET A 1 -43.70 12.06 -40.01
C MET A 1 -43.74 11.45 -38.61
N ILE A 2 -44.42 10.32 -38.47
CA ILE A 2 -44.98 9.71 -37.25
C ILE A 2 -44.07 8.54 -36.82
N VAL A 3 -43.52 8.63 -35.58
CA VAL A 3 -43.10 7.61 -34.55
C VAL A 3 -42.34 6.30 -34.95
N PRO A 4 -41.88 5.43 -34.00
CA PRO A 4 -41.00 5.65 -32.85
C PRO A 4 -39.98 4.48 -32.62
N GLY A 5 -39.10 4.63 -31.63
CA GLY A 5 -38.82 3.55 -30.68
C GLY A 5 -37.64 2.60 -30.95
N SER A 6 -36.75 2.48 -29.96
CA SER A 6 -36.59 1.20 -29.27
C SER A 6 -35.98 1.40 -27.88
N VAL A 7 -36.41 0.54 -26.98
CA VAL A 7 -36.36 0.64 -25.53
C VAL A 7 -35.30 -0.30 -24.94
N ASN A 8 -34.75 0.07 -23.78
CA ASN A 8 -34.16 -0.84 -22.78
C ASN A 8 -35.25 -1.79 -22.23
N PRO A 9 -34.96 -3.03 -21.78
CA PRO A 9 -34.79 -3.22 -20.31
C PRO A 9 -34.08 -4.51 -19.81
N SER A 10 -33.63 -4.47 -18.54
CA SER A 10 -33.71 -5.56 -17.52
C SER A 10 -32.93 -6.88 -17.76
N ALA A 11 -32.54 -7.72 -16.79
CA ALA A 11 -32.79 -7.92 -15.38
C ALA A 11 -31.60 -8.75 -14.81
N ALA A 12 -31.18 -8.50 -13.57
CA ALA A 12 -31.28 -9.42 -12.43
C ALA A 12 -31.10 -10.92 -12.73
N TYR A 13 -30.04 -11.51 -12.18
CA TYR A 13 -30.09 -12.91 -11.73
C TYR A 13 -29.24 -13.09 -10.47
N ALA A 14 -29.92 -13.28 -9.34
CA ALA A 14 -29.36 -13.93 -8.18
C ALA A 14 -29.56 -15.44 -8.35
N ALA A 15 -28.54 -16.26 -8.03
CA ALA A 15 -28.75 -17.65 -7.63
C ALA A 15 -27.56 -18.18 -6.83
N ASP A 16 -27.87 -18.51 -5.58
CA ASP A 16 -27.22 -19.47 -4.72
C ASP A 16 -27.16 -20.85 -5.38
N HIS A 17 -26.01 -21.53 -5.28
CA HIS A 17 -25.91 -22.98 -5.49
C HIS A 17 -24.91 -23.59 -4.51
N SER A 18 -25.39 -23.77 -3.29
CA SER A 18 -24.96 -24.85 -2.40
C SER A 18 -25.06 -26.23 -3.09
N SER A 19 -24.10 -27.11 -2.74
CA SER A 19 -24.17 -28.58 -2.77
C SER A 19 -23.70 -29.35 -4.02
N ARG A 20 -22.47 -29.91 -3.92
CA ARG A 20 -22.13 -31.26 -4.44
C ARG A 20 -21.39 -32.01 -3.32
N LYS A 21 -22.10 -32.78 -2.50
CA LYS A 21 -22.24 -34.26 -2.58
C LYS A 21 -20.89 -34.98 -2.58
N THR A 22 -20.36 -35.23 -1.39
CA THR A 22 -19.23 -36.13 -1.13
C THR A 22 -19.66 -37.60 -1.14
N ALA A 23 -18.71 -38.43 -1.54
CA ALA A 23 -18.75 -39.84 -1.93
C ALA A 23 -19.21 -40.88 -0.86
N PRO A 24 -19.55 -42.12 -1.30
CA PRO A 24 -20.14 -43.21 -0.49
C PRO A 24 -19.24 -43.87 0.58
N PRO A 25 -19.82 -44.74 1.46
CA PRO A 25 -19.16 -45.19 2.69
C PRO A 25 -18.16 -46.33 2.47
N LEU A 26 -17.00 -46.25 3.12
CA LEU A 26 -16.07 -47.36 3.23
C LEU A 26 -16.30 -48.15 4.54
N LYS A 27 -16.24 -49.47 4.38
CA LYS A 27 -16.56 -50.55 5.35
C LYS A 27 -15.62 -50.59 6.58
N PRO A 28 -16.06 -51.24 7.67
CA PRO A 28 -15.22 -51.48 8.86
C PRO A 28 -14.43 -52.80 8.72
N SER A 29 -13.18 -52.84 9.21
CA SER A 29 -12.47 -54.10 9.46
C SER A 29 -11.33 -53.98 10.48
N ARG A 30 -11.60 -54.52 11.68
CA ARG A 30 -10.76 -55.37 12.54
C ARG A 30 -9.43 -54.80 13.12
N SER A 31 -9.55 -54.33 14.37
CA SER A 31 -8.91 -54.87 15.58
C SER A 31 -7.38 -55.05 15.72
N VAL A 32 -6.88 -54.42 16.81
CA VAL A 32 -5.94 -54.93 17.85
C VAL A 32 -4.42 -54.73 17.65
N LEU A 33 -3.91 -53.74 18.41
CA LEU A 33 -2.79 -53.80 19.37
C LEU A 33 -1.38 -54.21 18.88
N ALA A 34 -0.45 -53.25 18.89
CA ALA A 34 0.96 -53.50 19.25
C ALA A 34 1.63 -52.19 19.71
N LEU A 35 2.20 -52.23 20.92
CA LEU A 35 3.13 -51.25 21.48
C LEU A 35 4.30 -51.00 20.51
N GLY A 36 4.64 -49.74 20.28
CA GLY A 36 5.80 -49.35 19.48
C GLY A 36 6.26 -47.93 19.80
N LEU A 37 7.41 -47.87 20.47
CA LEU A 37 8.24 -46.71 20.78
C LEU A 37 8.41 -45.75 19.58
N GLY A 38 7.99 -44.48 19.73
CA GLY A 38 8.14 -43.44 18.70
C GLY A 38 8.40 -42.08 19.32
N ALA A 39 9.67 -41.81 19.60
CA ALA A 39 10.16 -40.52 20.06
C ALA A 39 10.07 -39.45 18.96
N ALA A 40 9.86 -38.21 19.40
CA ALA A 40 10.29 -36.96 18.77
C ALA A 40 9.84 -36.67 17.32
N LEU A 41 8.81 -35.82 17.18
CA LEU A 41 8.68 -34.92 16.04
C LEU A 41 8.39 -33.50 16.56
N MET A 42 9.49 -32.84 16.96
CA MET A 42 9.58 -31.40 17.12
C MET A 42 9.49 -30.80 15.71
N GLY A 43 8.31 -30.32 15.33
CA GLY A 43 8.04 -29.74 14.01
C GLY A 43 8.56 -28.30 13.90
N LEU A 44 9.71 -28.15 13.26
CA LEU A 44 10.31 -26.92 12.75
C LEU A 44 9.43 -26.26 11.68
N ALA A 45 9.23 -24.93 11.76
CA ALA A 45 9.28 -23.97 10.63
C ALA A 45 8.66 -22.61 11.04
N ALA A 46 9.37 -21.85 11.87
CA ALA A 46 9.20 -20.40 11.93
C ALA A 46 10.18 -19.76 10.93
N CYS A 47 9.81 -19.72 9.65
CA CYS A 47 10.45 -18.88 8.65
C CYS A 47 9.34 -18.30 7.76
N ALA A 48 8.62 -17.31 8.28
CA ALA A 48 7.96 -16.35 7.40
C ALA A 48 9.07 -15.45 6.83
N PRO A 49 9.09 -15.15 5.51
CA PRO A 49 10.06 -14.22 4.95
C PRO A 49 9.86 -12.84 5.61
N ASP A 50 10.97 -12.22 6.00
CA ASP A 50 11.04 -10.83 6.44
C ASP A 50 10.60 -9.91 5.28
N GLU A 51 9.30 -9.68 5.13
CA GLU A 51 8.82 -8.50 4.42
C GLU A 51 9.33 -7.25 5.17
N PRO A 52 9.58 -6.11 4.50
CA PRO A 52 9.87 -4.84 5.15
C PRO A 52 8.65 -4.39 5.96
N GLN A 53 8.49 -4.97 7.14
CA GLN A 53 7.37 -4.72 8.01
C GLN A 53 7.75 -3.49 8.83
N ASP A 54 7.23 -2.33 8.44
CA ASP A 54 7.01 -1.25 9.40
C ASP A 54 6.23 -1.82 10.60
N THR A 55 6.90 -1.94 11.74
CA THR A 55 6.37 -2.55 12.97
C THR A 55 5.50 -1.58 13.78
N ARG A 56 5.46 -0.30 13.37
CA ARG A 56 4.67 0.74 14.01
C ARG A 56 3.17 0.50 13.80
N SER A 57 2.39 0.85 14.80
CA SER A 57 0.93 0.92 14.69
C SER A 57 0.51 2.06 13.75
N PRO A 58 -0.72 2.01 13.19
CA PRO A 58 -1.24 3.10 12.36
C PRO A 58 -1.26 4.46 13.07
N GLU A 59 -1.46 4.48 14.39
CA GLU A 59 -1.46 5.70 15.20
C GLU A 59 -0.05 6.30 15.32
N GLU A 60 0.96 5.46 15.58
CA GLU A 60 2.35 5.89 15.63
C GLU A 60 2.85 6.43 14.28
N ILE A 61 2.44 5.80 13.16
CA ILE A 61 2.76 6.29 11.81
C ILE A 61 2.13 7.66 11.58
N ALA A 62 0.87 7.85 12.01
CA ALA A 62 0.19 9.12 11.88
C ALA A 62 0.81 10.22 12.77
N GLU A 63 1.25 9.88 13.98
CA GLU A 63 1.97 10.82 14.84
C GLU A 63 3.34 11.22 14.25
N ASP A 64 4.13 10.24 13.79
CA ASP A 64 5.41 10.50 13.11
C ASP A 64 5.21 11.41 11.89
N ALA A 65 4.26 11.10 11.00
CA ALA A 65 4.00 11.89 9.81
C ALA A 65 3.59 13.34 10.11
N ARG A 66 2.87 13.58 11.23
CA ARG A 66 2.51 14.94 11.67
C ARG A 66 3.70 15.72 12.19
N ALA A 67 4.64 15.06 12.87
CA ALA A 67 5.81 15.69 13.46
C ALA A 67 6.99 15.85 12.48
N ARG A 68 7.04 15.01 11.44
CA ARG A 68 8.17 14.93 10.51
C ARG A 68 8.41 16.23 9.75
N LEU A 69 9.68 16.59 9.61
CA LEU A 69 10.18 17.66 8.73
C LEU A 69 11.53 17.23 8.13
N PRO A 70 11.87 17.66 6.90
CA PRO A 70 13.23 17.60 6.37
C PRO A 70 14.25 18.32 7.27
N ASP A 71 15.48 17.84 7.33
CA ASP A 71 16.57 18.50 8.07
C ASP A 71 17.04 19.79 7.38
N ASP A 72 16.97 19.84 6.04
CA ASP A 72 17.24 21.05 5.28
C ASP A 72 16.12 22.08 5.50
N PRO A 73 16.43 23.31 5.96
CA PRO A 73 15.41 24.29 6.31
C PRO A 73 14.62 24.82 5.10
N VAL A 74 15.21 24.84 3.90
CA VAL A 74 14.51 25.26 2.68
C VAL A 74 13.49 24.20 2.28
N LEU A 75 13.89 22.92 2.30
CA LEU A 75 12.97 21.81 2.07
C LEU A 75 11.91 21.71 3.16
N ALA A 76 12.26 21.99 4.42
CA ALA A 76 11.32 21.96 5.53
C ALA A 76 10.17 22.97 5.35
N GLU A 77 10.49 24.20 4.97
CA GLU A 77 9.50 25.24 4.67
C GLU A 77 8.60 24.83 3.50
N LYS A 78 9.19 24.35 2.40
CA LYS A 78 8.45 23.90 1.21
C LYS A 78 7.55 22.70 1.50
N TYR A 79 8.07 21.72 2.24
CA TYR A 79 7.29 20.57 2.71
C TYR A 79 6.12 21.03 3.58
N ALA A 80 6.36 21.87 4.57
CA ALA A 80 5.37 22.30 5.55
C ALA A 80 4.19 23.04 4.92
N ARG A 81 4.44 23.97 3.99
CA ARG A 81 3.38 24.78 3.37
C ARG A 81 2.64 24.09 2.22
N SER A 82 3.22 23.03 1.63
CA SER A 82 2.69 22.39 0.43
C SER A 82 2.36 20.91 0.65
N CYS A 83 3.39 20.06 0.81
CA CYS A 83 3.23 18.60 0.83
C CYS A 83 2.56 18.09 2.11
N LYS A 84 2.93 18.68 3.26
CA LYS A 84 2.55 18.22 4.60
C LYS A 84 1.04 18.29 4.83
N THR A 85 0.35 19.25 4.21
CA THR A 85 -1.11 19.38 4.28
C THR A 85 -1.82 18.07 3.99
N CYS A 86 -1.36 17.32 2.99
CA CYS A 86 -1.95 16.03 2.62
C CYS A 86 -1.15 14.85 3.20
N HIS A 87 0.18 14.90 3.17
CA HIS A 87 1.04 13.78 3.54
C HIS A 87 1.40 13.70 5.03
N GLY A 88 0.94 14.66 5.83
CA GLY A 88 1.10 14.66 7.29
C GLY A 88 -0.17 14.32 8.05
N ASP A 89 -1.32 14.12 7.38
CA ASP A 89 -2.60 13.83 8.04
C ASP A 89 -3.33 12.67 7.34
N PRO A 90 -3.60 11.55 8.05
CA PRO A 90 -4.27 10.38 7.47
C PRO A 90 -5.66 10.68 6.93
N MET A 91 -6.33 11.76 7.37
CA MET A 91 -7.68 12.10 6.92
C MET A 91 -7.73 12.54 5.45
N ASN A 92 -6.60 12.92 4.86
CA ASN A 92 -6.52 13.35 3.47
C ASN A 92 -6.31 12.20 2.46
N GLY A 93 -6.10 10.97 2.94
CA GLY A 93 -5.96 9.78 2.09
C GLY A 93 -4.68 9.71 1.24
N ALA A 94 -3.75 10.66 1.39
CA ALA A 94 -2.43 10.61 0.78
C ALA A 94 -1.53 9.61 1.55
N PRO A 95 -0.50 9.02 0.90
CA PRO A 95 0.46 8.19 1.62
C PRO A 95 1.19 9.03 2.68
N LEU A 96 1.14 8.60 3.94
CA LEU A 96 1.76 9.34 5.03
C LEU A 96 3.28 9.43 4.86
N SER A 97 3.83 10.58 5.22
CA SER A 97 5.28 10.82 5.22
C SER A 97 5.94 9.83 6.15
N GLY A 98 6.93 9.10 5.66
CA GLY A 98 7.64 8.10 6.47
C GLY A 98 6.94 6.73 6.57
N ASP A 99 5.75 6.52 6.00
CA ASP A 99 5.10 5.20 5.97
C ASP A 99 5.82 4.26 5.00
N ILE A 100 6.73 3.43 5.54
CA ILE A 100 7.62 2.58 4.76
C ILE A 100 6.81 1.61 3.89
N LYS A 101 5.71 1.06 4.42
CA LYS A 101 4.87 0.09 3.70
C LYS A 101 4.11 0.75 2.54
N ALA A 102 3.52 1.93 2.77
CA ALA A 102 2.80 2.65 1.73
C ALA A 102 3.72 3.13 0.61
N TRP A 103 4.94 3.55 0.96
CA TRP A 103 5.92 4.04 0.00
C TRP A 103 6.68 2.94 -0.72
N ALA A 104 6.97 1.79 -0.09
CA ALA A 104 7.58 0.64 -0.75
C ALA A 104 6.78 0.18 -1.98
N LYS A 105 5.45 0.05 -1.84
CA LYS A 105 4.56 -0.29 -2.97
C LYS A 105 4.61 0.77 -4.08
N ARG A 106 4.71 2.05 -3.73
CA ARG A 106 4.74 3.13 -4.73
C ARG A 106 6.07 3.15 -5.49
N LEU A 107 7.17 2.95 -4.77
CA LEU A 107 8.52 2.84 -5.33
C LEU A 107 8.65 1.60 -6.22
N GLU A 108 8.12 0.45 -5.81
CA GLU A 108 8.14 -0.78 -6.62
C GLU A 108 7.40 -0.60 -7.94
N TRP A 109 6.21 0.01 -7.92
CA TRP A 109 5.36 0.10 -9.10
C TRP A 109 5.70 1.26 -10.04
N ARG A 110 6.28 2.36 -9.53
CA ARG A 110 6.56 3.57 -10.33
C ARG A 110 8.03 3.92 -10.44
N GLY A 111 8.88 3.43 -9.55
CA GLY A 111 10.24 3.93 -9.39
C GLY A 111 10.27 5.40 -8.95
N ARG A 112 11.48 5.94 -8.76
CA ARG A 112 11.68 7.35 -8.38
C ARG A 112 11.18 8.29 -9.47
N ASP A 113 11.55 8.03 -10.72
CA ASP A 113 11.19 8.88 -11.87
C ASP A 113 9.68 8.92 -12.09
N GLY A 114 8.98 7.80 -11.96
CA GLY A 114 7.52 7.78 -12.09
C GLY A 114 6.81 8.54 -10.98
N LEU A 115 7.36 8.58 -9.76
CA LEU A 115 6.86 9.41 -8.67
C LEU A 115 7.12 10.90 -8.92
N LEU A 116 8.28 11.23 -9.48
CA LEU A 116 8.58 12.60 -9.90
C LEU A 116 7.61 13.06 -10.99
N GLN A 117 7.38 12.24 -12.02
CA GLN A 117 6.41 12.56 -13.07
C GLN A 117 4.97 12.70 -12.53
N SER A 118 4.58 11.88 -11.55
CA SER A 118 3.28 12.02 -10.88
C SER A 118 3.19 13.33 -10.09
N THR A 119 4.30 13.76 -9.48
CA THR A 119 4.37 15.01 -8.71
C THR A 119 4.28 16.22 -9.63
N LEU A 120 5.03 16.22 -10.73
CA LEU A 120 5.06 17.33 -11.69
C LEU A 120 3.71 17.51 -12.39
N ASN A 121 3.09 16.41 -12.83
CA ASN A 121 1.89 16.45 -13.65
C ASN A 121 0.59 16.32 -12.83
N GLY A 122 0.68 15.98 -11.55
CA GLY A 122 -0.46 15.59 -10.72
C GLY A 122 -0.86 14.14 -10.97
N PHE A 123 -1.48 13.51 -9.97
CA PHE A 123 -1.96 12.13 -10.05
C PHE A 123 -3.12 11.89 -9.08
N GLY A 124 -4.29 11.51 -9.61
CA GLY A 124 -5.49 11.31 -8.80
C GLY A 124 -5.91 12.61 -8.11
N ALA A 125 -5.95 12.59 -6.78
CA ALA A 125 -6.27 13.77 -5.97
C ALA A 125 -5.07 14.70 -5.70
N MET A 126 -3.84 14.28 -6.05
CA MET A 126 -2.65 15.12 -5.89
C MET A 126 -2.60 16.13 -7.04
N PRO A 127 -2.66 17.45 -6.77
CA PRO A 127 -2.59 18.47 -7.81
C PRO A 127 -1.19 18.53 -8.45
N PRO A 128 -1.08 19.05 -9.69
CA PRO A 128 0.21 19.30 -10.30
C PRO A 128 1.13 20.13 -9.39
N LEU A 129 2.42 19.77 -9.37
CA LEU A 129 3.46 20.37 -8.53
C LEU A 129 3.22 20.23 -7.02
N GLY A 130 2.23 19.44 -6.58
CA GLY A 130 1.98 19.20 -5.16
C GLY A 130 1.76 20.47 -4.33
N LEU A 131 1.14 21.50 -4.93
CA LEU A 131 0.97 22.83 -4.34
C LEU A 131 2.29 23.58 -4.05
N CYS A 132 3.39 23.23 -4.69
CA CYS A 132 4.67 23.94 -4.61
C CYS A 132 5.09 24.46 -5.99
N PRO A 133 4.51 25.58 -6.47
CA PRO A 133 4.78 26.10 -7.81
C PRO A 133 6.21 26.64 -8.02
N ASP A 134 6.93 26.88 -6.92
CA ASP A 134 8.32 27.37 -6.88
C ASP A 134 9.31 26.29 -6.42
N CYS A 135 8.89 25.02 -6.34
CA CYS A 135 9.80 23.89 -6.18
C CYS A 135 10.52 23.57 -7.50
N SER A 136 11.84 23.40 -7.44
CA SER A 136 12.62 22.85 -8.54
C SER A 136 12.41 21.34 -8.66
N VAL A 137 12.79 20.76 -9.79
CA VAL A 137 12.76 19.31 -10.01
C VAL A 137 13.58 18.58 -8.94
N GLU A 138 14.76 19.10 -8.62
CA GLU A 138 15.63 18.55 -7.60
C GLU A 138 15.02 18.61 -6.20
N GLU A 139 14.35 19.71 -5.86
CA GLU A 139 13.65 19.81 -4.58
C GLU A 139 12.50 18.79 -4.51
N PHE A 140 11.80 18.55 -5.62
CA PHE A 140 10.82 17.46 -5.66
C PHE A 140 11.46 16.09 -5.45
N GLU A 141 12.61 15.80 -6.06
CA GLU A 141 13.30 14.53 -5.85
C GLU A 141 13.71 14.33 -4.39
N LYS A 142 14.22 15.38 -3.73
CA LYS A 142 14.58 15.38 -2.31
C LYS A 142 13.35 15.25 -1.41
N LEU A 143 12.26 15.95 -1.71
CA LEU A 143 10.98 15.86 -0.99
C LEU A 143 10.32 14.49 -1.15
N ILE A 144 10.34 13.90 -2.35
CA ILE A 144 9.85 12.53 -2.60
C ILE A 144 10.69 11.52 -1.81
N ALA A 145 12.01 11.66 -1.79
CA ALA A 145 12.88 10.80 -0.99
C ALA A 145 12.56 10.92 0.51
N PHE A 146 12.38 12.14 1.01
CA PHE A 146 11.98 12.39 2.39
C PHE A 146 10.62 11.76 2.75
N LEU A 147 9.60 11.99 1.92
CA LEU A 147 8.27 11.40 2.05
C LEU A 147 8.34 9.87 2.09
N ALA A 148 9.14 9.28 1.22
CA ALA A 148 9.30 7.84 1.07
C ALA A 148 10.29 7.18 2.03
N ASN A 149 10.82 7.94 2.99
CA ASN A 149 11.88 7.50 3.91
C ASN A 149 13.08 6.86 3.19
N GLN A 150 13.49 7.44 2.06
CA GLN A 150 14.60 6.99 1.25
C GLN A 150 15.85 7.86 1.45
N PRO A 151 17.05 7.33 1.17
CA PRO A 151 18.25 8.14 1.07
C PRO A 151 18.06 9.29 0.06
N GLN A 152 18.61 10.45 0.39
CA GLN A 152 18.62 11.60 -0.50
C GLN A 152 19.35 11.24 -1.81
N PRO A 153 18.88 11.72 -2.98
CA PRO A 153 19.62 11.55 -4.22
C PRO A 153 20.99 12.25 -4.09
N GLU A 154 22.07 11.49 -4.22
CA GLU A 154 23.42 12.05 -4.27
C GLU A 154 23.62 12.73 -5.64
N GLY A 155 24.07 14.00 -5.62
CA GLY A 155 24.60 14.66 -6.82
C GLY A 155 23.63 15.50 -7.65
N ALA A 156 22.56 16.03 -7.07
CA ALA A 156 21.84 17.16 -7.67
C ALA A 156 22.39 18.49 -7.07
N PRO A 157 22.70 19.50 -7.91
CA PRO A 157 23.55 20.66 -7.58
C PRO A 157 23.00 21.62 -6.53
#